data_AF-X0R7P4-F1
#
_entry.id   AF-X0R7P4-F1
#
_cell.length_a   1.000
_cell.length_b   1.000
_cell.length_c   1.000
_cell.angle_alpha   90.00
_cell.angle_beta   90.00
_cell.angle_gamma   90.00
#
_symmetry.space_group_name_H-M   'P 1'
#
loop_
_entity.id
_entity.type
_entity.pdbx_description
1 polymer ?
#
loop_
_entity_poly.entity_id
_entity_poly.type
_entity_poly.pdbx_seq_one_letter_code
_entity_poly.pdbx_strand_id
1 'polypeptide(L)'
;MLEEYQDAISVCEKIIDIYTHGNLPEDIHDGYNKKIIRAAYTDKARALYGLKEYNKSLKIIDSVVDEGIDCTDELTEVAVIEALLLKYEIFKETDANIPDKLTVLNKISFRFQLSDNPKILEQVIPVVKDMMLIFIALKDIKNLHIVRRILENISIRSKSEEVQIYLSYIDKFEESFKE
;
A
#
# COMPACT_ATOMS: atom_id res chain seq x y z
N MET A 1 21.66 -13.06 -0.35
CA MET A 1 20.19 -12.97 -0.24
C MET A 1 19.66 -13.18 1.19
N LEU A 2 19.75 -14.36 1.83
CA LEU A 2 19.26 -14.50 3.22
C LEU A 2 20.05 -13.64 4.23
N GLU A 3 21.38 -13.62 4.10
CA GLU A 3 22.29 -12.79 4.91
C GLU A 3 22.01 -11.30 4.72
N GLU A 4 21.80 -10.85 3.47
CA GLU A 4 21.45 -9.47 3.14
C GLU A 4 20.13 -9.00 3.80
N TYR A 5 19.12 -9.88 3.89
CA TYR A 5 17.87 -9.54 4.58
C TYR A 5 18.05 -9.44 6.09
N GLN A 6 18.89 -10.30 6.69
CA GLN A 6 19.22 -10.23 8.11
C GLN A 6 20.01 -8.95 8.44
N ASP A 7 20.96 -8.58 7.59
CA ASP A 7 21.70 -7.33 7.71
C ASP A 7 20.78 -6.12 7.57
N ALA A 8 19.85 -6.13 6.62
CA ALA A 8 18.85 -5.07 6.46
C ALA A 8 17.98 -4.92 7.72
N ILE A 9 17.54 -6.03 8.32
CA ILE A 9 16.79 -6.00 9.60
C ILE A 9 17.64 -5.37 10.70
N SER A 10 18.90 -5.77 10.85
CA SER A 10 19.83 -5.24 11.86
C SER A 10 20.07 -3.74 11.70
N VAL A 11 20.22 -3.26 10.46
CA VAL A 11 20.35 -1.83 10.16
C VAL A 11 19.08 -1.08 10.54
N CYS A 12 17.90 -1.59 10.16
CA CYS A 12 16.63 -0.95 10.51
C CYS A 12 16.45 -0.87 12.03
N GLU A 13 16.79 -1.93 12.78
CA GLU A 13 16.72 -1.95 14.24
C GLU A 13 17.62 -0.91 14.89
N LYS A 14 18.85 -0.74 14.38
CA LYS A 14 19.76 0.32 14.85
C LYS A 14 19.21 1.71 14.57
N ILE A 15 18.63 1.93 13.38
CA ILE A 15 17.99 3.22 13.06
C ILE A 15 16.85 3.50 14.03
N ILE A 16 15.94 2.53 14.22
CA ILE A 16 14.82 2.68 15.15
C ILE A 16 15.33 3.01 16.56
N ASP A 17 16.35 2.30 17.05
CA ASP A 17 16.92 2.53 18.38
C ASP A 17 17.52 3.94 18.53
N ILE A 18 18.31 4.38 17.55
CA ILE A 18 18.90 5.74 17.53
C ILE A 18 17.81 6.81 17.59
N TYR A 19 16.74 6.66 16.81
CA TYR A 19 15.68 7.67 16.72
C TYR A 19 14.64 7.56 17.85
N THR A 20 14.62 6.48 18.62
CA THR A 20 13.70 6.28 19.75
C THR A 20 14.37 6.61 21.09
N HIS A 21 15.64 6.23 21.26
CA HIS A 21 16.35 6.31 22.54
C HIS A 21 17.61 7.19 22.49
N GLY A 22 18.03 7.63 21.30
CA GLY A 22 19.22 8.45 21.14
C GLY A 22 19.00 9.91 21.57
N ASN A 23 20.07 10.53 22.07
CA ASN A 23 20.10 11.98 22.32
C ASN A 23 20.32 12.71 20.99
N LEU A 24 19.25 12.84 20.21
CA LEU A 24 19.27 13.61 18.97
C LEU A 24 19.33 15.13 19.27
N PRO A 25 19.91 15.95 18.37
CA PRO A 25 19.83 17.41 18.44
C PRO A 25 18.37 17.93 18.49
N GLU A 26 18.11 19.00 19.27
CA GLU A 26 16.77 19.55 19.55
C GLU A 26 15.94 19.90 18.30
N ASP A 27 16.59 20.25 17.19
CA ASP A 27 15.98 20.59 15.90
C ASP A 27 15.38 19.39 15.14
N ILE A 28 15.62 18.16 15.61
CA ILE A 28 15.15 16.92 14.98
C ILE A 28 13.89 16.35 15.69
N HIS A 29 13.46 16.91 16.83
CA HIS A 29 12.60 16.17 17.76
C HIS A 29 11.11 16.08 17.43
N ASP A 30 10.52 17.01 16.67
CA ASP A 30 9.07 16.96 16.45
C ASP A 30 8.68 16.51 15.04
N GLY A 31 7.86 15.45 14.98
CA GLY A 31 7.35 14.82 13.76
C GLY A 31 8.39 14.11 12.86
N TYR A 32 9.63 14.61 12.76
CA TYR A 32 10.67 14.09 11.86
C TYR A 32 11.18 12.70 12.28
N ASN A 33 11.42 12.48 13.57
CA ASN A 33 11.81 11.18 14.11
C ASN A 33 10.78 10.08 13.78
N LYS A 34 9.49 10.40 13.91
CA LYS A 34 8.40 9.44 13.61
C LYS A 34 8.39 9.02 12.15
N LYS A 35 8.72 9.92 11.21
CA LYS A 35 8.80 9.62 9.78
C LYS A 35 9.92 8.62 9.47
N ILE A 36 11.10 8.86 10.03
CA ILE A 36 12.27 7.99 9.85
C ILE A 36 12.02 6.61 10.47
N ILE A 37 11.48 6.57 11.69
CA ILE A 37 11.13 5.32 12.36
C ILE A 37 10.14 4.50 11.51
N ARG A 38 9.11 5.14 10.92
CA ARG A 38 8.14 4.46 10.04
C ARG A 38 8.79 3.91 8.78
N ALA A 39 9.63 4.70 8.11
CA ALA A 39 10.37 4.22 6.94
C ALA A 39 11.23 3.00 7.28
N ALA A 40 11.96 3.04 8.40
CA ALA A 40 12.76 1.92 8.89
C ALA A 40 11.90 0.69 9.24
N TYR A 41 10.71 0.87 9.82
CA TYR A 41 9.77 -0.22 10.04
C TYR A 41 9.26 -0.83 8.72
N THR A 42 8.92 -0.01 7.73
CA THR A 42 8.50 -0.50 6.39
C THR A 42 9.61 -1.31 5.72
N ASP A 43 10.86 -0.84 5.76
CA ASP A 43 12.01 -1.57 5.22
C ASP A 43 12.29 -2.88 5.98
N LYS A 44 12.18 -2.86 7.31
CA LYS A 44 12.25 -4.07 8.14
C LYS A 44 11.17 -5.08 7.76
N ALA A 45 9.94 -4.62 7.54
CA ALA A 45 8.84 -5.48 7.11
C ALA A 45 9.12 -6.12 5.74
N ARG A 46 9.71 -5.37 4.80
CA ARG A 46 10.13 -5.85 3.48
C ARG A 46 11.23 -6.91 3.57
N ALA A 47 12.21 -6.72 4.44
CA ALA A 47 13.25 -7.73 4.67
C ALA A 47 12.67 -9.02 5.29
N LEU A 48 11.75 -8.90 6.25
CA LEU A 48 11.02 -10.05 6.82
C LEU A 48 10.17 -10.78 5.78
N TYR A 49 9.55 -10.05 4.86
CA TYR A 49 8.87 -10.65 3.71
C TYR A 49 9.82 -11.48 2.84
N GLY A 50 11.01 -10.95 2.53
CA GLY A 50 12.06 -11.69 1.80
C GLY A 50 12.53 -12.97 2.50
N LEU A 51 12.49 -12.98 3.83
CA LEU A 51 12.75 -14.17 4.66
C LEU A 51 11.54 -15.09 4.82
N LYS A 52 10.39 -14.78 4.20
CA LYS A 52 9.10 -15.48 4.36
C LYS A 52 8.56 -15.49 5.79
N GLU A 53 9.00 -14.54 6.62
CA GLU A 53 8.55 -14.33 7.99
C GLU A 53 7.25 -13.49 7.99
N TYR A 54 6.25 -13.94 7.23
CA TYR A 54 5.05 -13.16 6.91
C TYR A 54 4.30 -12.65 8.13
N ASN A 55 4.14 -13.48 9.17
CA ASN A 55 3.46 -13.07 10.41
C ASN A 55 4.20 -11.95 11.14
N LYS A 56 5.54 -11.92 11.10
CA LYS A 56 6.33 -10.84 11.71
C LYS A 56 6.24 -9.58 10.86
N SER A 57 6.30 -9.73 9.54
CA SER A 57 6.13 -8.62 8.59
C SER A 57 4.77 -7.94 8.76
N LEU A 58 3.68 -8.72 8.78
CA LEU A 58 2.31 -8.22 8.96
C LEU A 58 2.14 -7.40 10.25
N LYS A 59 2.69 -7.86 11.38
CA LYS A 59 2.64 -7.12 12.65
C LYS A 59 3.28 -5.74 12.56
N ILE A 60 4.41 -5.64 11.87
CA ILE A 60 5.10 -4.36 11.67
C ILE A 60 4.28 -3.46 10.74
N ILE A 61 3.76 -4.02 9.65
CA ILE A 61 2.92 -3.28 8.71
C ILE A 61 1.69 -2.69 9.42
N ASP A 62 0.99 -3.47 10.23
CA ASP A 62 -0.20 -3.00 10.94
C ASP A 62 0.13 -1.83 11.86
N SER A 63 1.26 -1.89 12.58
CA SER A 63 1.76 -0.77 13.40
C SER A 63 2.04 0.49 12.58
N VAL A 64 2.72 0.36 11.44
CA VAL A 64 3.04 1.51 10.56
C VAL A 64 1.76 2.15 10.01
N VAL A 65 0.80 1.32 9.60
CA VAL A 65 -0.46 1.79 9.02
C VAL A 65 -1.31 2.47 10.09
N ASP A 66 -1.50 1.86 11.26
CA ASP A 66 -2.38 2.41 12.31
C ASP A 66 -1.88 3.77 12.82
N GLU A 67 -0.58 4.01 12.84
CA GLU A 67 0.01 5.29 13.26
C GLU A 67 0.11 6.35 12.15
N GLY A 68 0.01 5.94 10.88
CA GLY A 68 0.36 6.77 9.73
C GLY A 68 -0.76 6.99 8.72
N ILE A 69 -1.87 6.25 8.80
CA ILE A 69 -2.93 6.25 7.77
C ILE A 69 -3.55 7.62 7.53
N ASP A 70 -3.57 8.50 8.52
CA ASP A 70 -4.14 9.85 8.41
C ASP A 70 -3.07 10.95 8.22
N CYS A 71 -1.78 10.59 8.23
CA CYS A 71 -0.71 11.55 7.97
C CYS A 71 -0.64 11.90 6.49
N THR A 72 -0.35 13.17 6.20
CA THR A 72 -0.27 13.71 4.82
C THR A 72 1.12 14.22 4.44
N ASP A 73 2.12 13.97 5.28
CA ASP A 73 3.50 14.33 4.96
C ASP A 73 4.13 13.28 4.04
N GLU A 74 4.87 13.74 3.03
CA GLU A 74 5.35 12.91 1.91
C GLU A 74 6.00 11.59 2.35
N LEU A 75 6.89 11.62 3.34
CA LEU A 75 7.61 10.44 3.82
C LEU A 75 6.66 9.42 4.48
N THR A 76 5.74 9.89 5.33
CA THR A 76 4.76 8.99 5.96
C THR A 76 3.80 8.42 4.92
N GLU A 77 3.34 9.24 3.96
CA GLU A 77 2.44 8.75 2.91
C GLU A 77 3.07 7.61 2.10
N VAL A 78 4.33 7.78 1.71
CA VAL A 78 5.11 6.76 0.98
C VAL A 78 5.31 5.51 1.84
N ALA A 79 5.72 5.66 3.10
CA ALA A 79 5.93 4.51 3.99
C ALA A 79 4.64 3.69 4.21
N VAL A 80 3.49 4.36 4.35
CA VAL A 80 2.18 3.73 4.57
C VAL A 80 1.68 3.02 3.31
N ILE A 81 1.78 3.65 2.13
CA ILE A 81 1.35 3.00 0.89
C ILE A 81 2.21 1.78 0.58
N GLU A 82 3.52 1.86 0.77
CA GLU A 82 4.44 0.74 0.57
C GLU A 82 4.16 -0.40 1.54
N ALA A 83 3.86 -0.09 2.80
CA ALA A 83 3.48 -1.09 3.79
C ALA A 83 2.17 -1.79 3.42
N LEU A 84 1.14 -1.04 2.98
CA LEU A 84 -0.14 -1.61 2.53
C LEU A 84 0.02 -2.48 1.28
N LEU A 85 0.84 -2.06 0.31
CA LEU A 85 1.17 -2.86 -0.87
C LEU A 85 1.86 -4.16 -0.48
N LEU A 86 2.84 -4.09 0.42
CA LEU A 86 3.53 -5.28 0.93
C LEU A 86 2.58 -6.24 1.65
N LYS A 87 1.62 -5.72 2.44
CA LYS A 87 0.58 -6.55 3.07
C LYS A 87 -0.28 -7.26 2.04
N TYR A 88 -0.63 -6.57 0.97
CA TYR A 88 -1.40 -7.17 -0.12
C TYR A 88 -0.59 -8.26 -0.85
N GLU A 89 0.71 -8.06 -1.10
CA GLU A 89 1.60 -9.11 -1.63
C GLU A 89 1.64 -10.34 -0.72
N ILE A 90 1.78 -10.15 0.60
CA ILE A 90 1.73 -11.26 1.57
C ILE A 90 0.41 -12.03 1.47
N PHE A 91 -0.71 -11.33 1.31
CA PHE A 91 -2.02 -11.96 1.17
C PHE A 91 -2.20 -12.75 -0.14
N LYS A 92 -1.46 -12.40 -1.20
CA LYS A 92 -1.39 -13.22 -2.42
C LYS A 92 -0.57 -14.50 -2.18
N GLU A 93 0.54 -14.41 -1.45
CA GLU A 93 1.41 -15.56 -1.14
C GLU A 93 0.79 -16.54 -0.12
N THR A 94 -0.01 -16.04 0.82
CA THR A 94 -0.57 -16.84 1.94
C THR A 94 -1.98 -17.36 1.71
N ASP A 95 -2.51 -17.22 0.49
CA ASP A 95 -3.89 -17.55 0.13
C ASP A 95 -4.94 -16.95 1.08
N ALA A 96 -4.74 -15.67 1.45
CA ALA A 96 -5.71 -14.97 2.28
C ALA A 96 -7.08 -14.90 1.57
N ASN A 97 -8.15 -14.93 2.36
CA ASN A 97 -9.51 -14.89 1.83
C ASN A 97 -9.79 -13.54 1.12
N ILE A 98 -10.81 -13.54 0.25
CA ILE A 98 -11.19 -12.35 -0.53
C ILE A 98 -11.54 -11.14 0.36
N PRO A 99 -12.33 -11.28 1.45
CA PRO A 99 -12.59 -10.18 2.37
C PRO A 99 -11.33 -9.47 2.90
N ASP A 100 -10.33 -10.23 3.36
CA ASP A 100 -9.09 -9.67 3.91
C ASP A 100 -8.30 -8.90 2.84
N LYS A 101 -8.23 -9.46 1.62
CA LYS A 101 -7.65 -8.77 0.46
C LYS A 101 -8.38 -7.47 0.17
N LEU A 102 -9.71 -7.49 0.11
CA LEU A 102 -10.53 -6.29 -0.13
C LEU A 102 -10.37 -5.23 0.96
N THR A 103 -10.24 -5.62 2.23
CA THR A 103 -9.97 -4.67 3.32
C THR A 103 -8.67 -3.89 3.09
N VAL A 104 -7.60 -4.57 2.68
CA VAL A 104 -6.31 -3.91 2.39
C VAL A 104 -6.41 -3.04 1.14
N LEU A 105 -7.01 -3.54 0.07
CA LEU A 105 -7.20 -2.80 -1.19
C LEU A 105 -8.04 -1.52 -0.98
N ASN A 106 -9.04 -1.56 -0.10
CA ASN A 106 -9.82 -0.38 0.29
C ASN A 106 -8.98 0.64 1.06
N LYS A 107 -8.09 0.22 1.97
CA LYS A 107 -7.15 1.13 2.65
C LYS A 107 -6.19 1.81 1.66
N ILE A 108 -5.69 1.05 0.67
CA ILE A 108 -4.84 1.60 -0.40
C ILE A 108 -5.60 2.67 -1.20
N SER A 109 -6.83 2.36 -1.61
CA SER A 109 -7.69 3.28 -2.36
C SER A 109 -8.01 4.55 -1.57
N PHE A 110 -8.26 4.44 -0.26
CA PHE A 110 -8.45 5.59 0.62
C PHE A 110 -7.20 6.49 0.65
N ARG A 111 -6.01 5.90 0.81
CA ARG A 111 -4.75 6.67 0.79
C ARG A 111 -4.48 7.37 -0.54
N PHE A 112 -4.80 6.72 -1.65
CA PHE A 112 -4.75 7.36 -2.98
C PHE A 112 -5.61 8.63 -3.05
N GLN A 113 -6.81 8.61 -2.47
CA GLN A 113 -7.73 9.75 -2.50
C GLN A 113 -7.21 10.95 -1.69
N LEU A 114 -6.36 10.70 -0.68
CA LEU A 114 -5.79 11.75 0.17
C LEU A 114 -4.46 12.33 -0.37
N SER A 115 -3.72 11.57 -1.18
CA SER A 115 -2.37 11.92 -1.60
C SER A 115 -2.36 12.69 -2.93
N ASP A 116 -1.61 13.79 -3.00
CA ASP A 116 -1.21 14.49 -4.24
C ASP A 116 0.15 14.06 -4.79
N ASN A 117 0.81 13.09 -4.14
CA ASN A 117 2.11 12.59 -4.56
C ASN A 117 2.01 11.73 -5.85
N PRO A 118 2.64 12.15 -6.97
CA PRO A 118 2.61 11.40 -8.23
C PRO A 118 3.10 9.96 -8.12
N LYS A 119 4.10 9.70 -7.26
CA LYS A 119 4.65 8.34 -7.05
C LYS A 119 3.62 7.40 -6.45
N ILE A 120 2.69 7.92 -5.64
CA ILE A 120 1.60 7.13 -5.06
C ILE A 120 0.56 6.82 -6.13
N LEU A 121 0.32 7.75 -7.07
CA LEU A 121 -0.68 7.58 -8.13
C LEU A 121 -0.35 6.39 -9.06
N GLU A 122 0.91 6.25 -9.45
CA GLU A 122 1.36 5.15 -10.32
C GLU A 122 1.30 3.79 -9.62
N GLN A 123 1.66 3.74 -8.34
CA GLN A 123 1.67 2.51 -7.54
C GLN A 123 0.28 1.93 -7.28
N VAL A 124 -0.77 2.73 -7.40
CA VAL A 124 -2.16 2.33 -7.13
C VAL A 124 -2.82 1.68 -8.36
N ILE A 125 -2.30 1.88 -9.57
CA ILE A 125 -2.88 1.31 -10.80
C ILE A 125 -3.00 -0.23 -10.73
N PRO A 126 -1.94 -0.98 -10.38
CA PRO A 126 -2.03 -2.45 -10.28
C PRO A 126 -3.03 -2.92 -9.21
N VAL A 127 -3.16 -2.17 -8.12
CA VAL A 127 -4.09 -2.47 -7.02
C VAL A 127 -5.53 -2.33 -7.48
N VAL A 128 -5.84 -1.25 -8.18
CA VAL A 128 -7.20 -0.96 -8.66
C VAL A 128 -7.62 -1.96 -9.73
N LYS A 129 -6.68 -2.42 -10.57
CA LYS A 129 -6.88 -3.56 -11.48
C LYS A 129 -7.26 -4.83 -10.71
N ASP A 130 -6.56 -5.16 -9.64
CA ASP A 130 -6.87 -6.36 -8.87
C ASP A 130 -8.25 -6.26 -8.20
N MET A 131 -8.62 -5.09 -7.66
CA MET A 131 -9.99 -4.84 -7.18
C MET A 131 -11.04 -5.05 -8.28
N MET A 132 -10.78 -4.53 -9.48
CA MET A 132 -11.64 -4.69 -10.65
C MET A 132 -11.87 -6.18 -10.94
N LEU A 133 -10.80 -6.97 -11.01
CA LEU A 133 -10.86 -8.40 -11.30
C LEU A 133 -11.63 -9.17 -10.22
N ILE A 134 -11.43 -8.83 -8.94
CA ILE A 134 -12.20 -9.42 -7.83
C ILE A 134 -13.69 -9.12 -7.99
N PHE A 135 -14.08 -7.86 -8.21
CA PHE A 135 -15.50 -7.51 -8.33
C PHE A 135 -16.16 -8.06 -9.59
N ILE A 136 -15.42 -8.17 -10.70
CA ILE A 136 -15.89 -8.87 -11.92
C ILE A 136 -16.17 -10.34 -11.60
N ALA A 137 -15.23 -11.03 -10.93
CA ALA A 137 -15.40 -12.44 -10.57
C ALA A 137 -16.59 -12.66 -9.62
N LEU A 138 -16.83 -11.72 -8.70
CA LEU A 138 -17.96 -11.73 -7.77
C LEU A 138 -19.28 -11.26 -8.40
N LYS A 139 -19.26 -10.74 -9.64
CA LYS A 139 -20.39 -10.06 -10.28
C LYS A 139 -20.95 -8.90 -9.45
N ASP A 140 -20.07 -8.20 -8.73
CA ASP A 140 -20.42 -7.08 -7.87
C ASP A 140 -20.34 -5.74 -8.64
N ILE A 141 -21.41 -5.45 -9.38
CA ILE A 141 -21.51 -4.23 -10.21
C ILE A 141 -21.43 -2.97 -9.34
N LYS A 142 -21.98 -3.00 -8.12
CA LYS A 142 -21.99 -1.84 -7.22
C LYS A 142 -20.56 -1.42 -6.86
N ASN A 143 -19.72 -2.36 -6.48
CA ASN A 143 -18.33 -2.06 -6.15
C ASN A 143 -17.46 -1.84 -7.39
N LEU A 144 -17.83 -2.42 -8.54
CA LEU A 144 -17.18 -2.12 -9.81
C LEU A 144 -17.34 -0.66 -10.23
N HIS A 145 -18.49 -0.03 -9.95
CA HIS A 145 -18.68 1.42 -10.15
C HIS A 145 -17.75 2.27 -9.27
N ILE A 146 -17.40 1.81 -8.06
CA ILE A 146 -16.43 2.51 -7.20
C ILE A 146 -15.04 2.42 -7.84
N VAL A 147 -14.65 1.24 -8.31
CA VAL A 147 -13.39 1.04 -9.03
C VAL A 147 -13.30 1.91 -10.28
N ARG A 148 -14.38 2.01 -11.07
CA ARG A 148 -14.46 2.92 -12.24
C ARG A 148 -14.13 4.36 -11.84
N ARG A 149 -14.74 4.88 -10.77
CA ARG A 149 -14.47 6.26 -10.31
C ARG A 149 -13.02 6.47 -9.89
N ILE A 150 -12.40 5.47 -9.26
CA ILE A 150 -10.98 5.53 -8.90
C ILE A 150 -10.11 5.56 -10.16
N LEU A 151 -10.38 4.70 -11.14
CA LEU A 151 -9.69 4.68 -12.43
C LEU A 151 -9.84 6.02 -13.18
N GLU A 152 -11.05 6.58 -13.26
CA GLU A 152 -11.28 7.90 -13.88
C GLU A 152 -10.44 8.99 -13.22
N ASN A 153 -10.36 9.00 -11.89
CA ASN A 153 -9.53 9.93 -11.14
C ASN A 153 -8.03 9.75 -11.45
N ILE A 154 -7.55 8.50 -11.47
CA ILE A 154 -6.17 8.18 -11.85
C ILE A 154 -5.89 8.64 -13.30
N SER A 155 -6.81 8.40 -14.24
CA SER A 155 -6.64 8.79 -15.64
C SER A 155 -6.43 10.29 -15.79
N ILE A 156 -7.19 11.10 -15.03
CA ILE A 156 -7.08 12.56 -15.05
C ILE A 156 -5.71 13.02 -14.53
N ARG A 157 -5.21 12.39 -13.46
CA ARG A 157 -4.02 12.85 -12.74
C ARG A 157 -2.71 12.30 -13.29
N SER A 158 -2.69 11.05 -13.75
CA SER A 158 -1.49 10.35 -14.22
C SER A 158 -1.31 10.38 -15.74
N LYS A 159 -2.39 10.61 -16.51
CA LYS A 159 -2.42 10.42 -17.97
C LYS A 159 -1.98 9.02 -18.44
N SER A 160 -2.10 8.01 -17.57
CA SER A 160 -1.75 6.63 -17.93
C SER A 160 -2.72 6.04 -18.95
N GLU A 161 -2.18 5.58 -20.08
CA GLU A 161 -2.95 4.89 -21.14
C GLU A 161 -3.51 3.54 -20.66
N GLU A 162 -2.84 2.91 -19.69
CA GLU A 162 -3.25 1.62 -19.11
C GLU A 162 -4.63 1.70 -18.45
N VAL A 163 -4.96 2.85 -17.86
CA VAL A 163 -6.24 3.09 -17.19
C VAL A 163 -7.41 3.03 -18.18
N GLN A 164 -7.20 3.49 -19.42
CA GLN A 164 -8.24 3.45 -20.47
C GLN A 164 -8.59 2.01 -20.86
N ILE A 165 -7.61 1.12 -20.82
CA ILE A 165 -7.82 -0.32 -21.06
C ILE A 165 -8.74 -0.89 -19.96
N TYR A 166 -8.50 -0.55 -18.70
CA TYR A 166 -9.32 -1.03 -17.58
C TYR A 166 -10.75 -0.48 -17.60
N LEU A 167 -10.93 0.80 -17.93
CA LEU A 167 -12.26 1.38 -18.10
C LEU A 167 -13.06 0.66 -19.20
N SER A 168 -12.43 0.36 -20.34
CA SER A 168 -13.06 -0.40 -21.43
C SER A 168 -13.45 -1.83 -21.02
N TYR A 169 -12.66 -2.48 -20.17
CA TYR A 169 -13.03 -3.79 -19.62
C TYR A 169 -14.28 -3.72 -18.75
N ILE A 170 -14.42 -2.67 -17.92
CA ILE A 170 -15.62 -2.45 -17.11
C ILE A 170 -16.84 -2.22 -18.01
N ASP A 171 -16.71 -1.40 -19.06
CA ASP A 171 -17.81 -1.14 -20.01
C ASP A 171 -18.35 -2.44 -20.62
N LYS A 172 -17.46 -3.27 -21.17
CA LYS A 172 -17.83 -4.56 -21.79
C LYS A 172 -18.48 -5.52 -20.79
N PHE A 173 -17.97 -5.55 -19.56
CA PHE A 173 -18.55 -6.37 -18.51
C PHE A 173 -19.97 -5.90 -18.18
N GLU A 174 -20.18 -4.60 -17.95
CA GLU A 174 -21.50 -4.03 -17.63
C GLU A 174 -22.52 -4.22 -18.78
N GLU A 175 -22.08 -4.16 -20.04
CA GLU A 175 -22.91 -4.46 -21.20
C GLU A 175 -23.45 -5.90 -21.18
N SER A 176 -22.65 -6.87 -20.72
CA SER A 176 -23.07 -8.28 -20.64
C SER A 176 -24.20 -8.58 -19.63
N PHE A 177 -24.57 -7.61 -18.78
CA PHE A 177 -25.72 -7.72 -17.86
C PHE A 177 -26.96 -6.98 -18.34
N LYS A 178 -26.90 -6.30 -19.49
CA LYS A 178 -28.03 -5.62 -20.12
C LYS A 178 -28.76 -6.51 -21.14
N GLU A 179 -28.18 -7.66 -21.49
CA GLU A 179 -28.76 -8.73 -22.32
C GLU A 179 -29.52 -9.76 -21.48
#